data_AF-A0A2K0A6V5-F1
#
_entry.id   AF-A0A2K0A6V5-F1
#
_cell.length_a   1.000
_cell.length_b   1.000
_cell.length_c   1.000
_cell.angle_alpha   90.00
_cell.angle_beta   90.00
_cell.angle_gamma   90.00
#
_symmetry.space_group_name_H-M   'P 1'
#
loop_
_entity.id
_entity.type
_entity.pdbx_description
1 polymer ?
#
loop_
_entity_poly.entity_id
_entity_poly.type
_entity_poly.pdbx_seq_one_letter_code
_entity_poly.pdbx_strand_id
1 'polypeptide(L)'
;MSAAIEIIQEKVSDYELFTRFNTYYIQSRIALIESDIEDMYNRTTPSLCSDIVSESIYYESYSVENLAIAILEERQKLERYKRKSQRDLNAFYTVLGRFSTKEQKYIKNYVNTHSEAHMNVIERFKIELYKYIQTNRNERNKGIENNYSYINDKHQKLKTYPHKLTLNQEKALREKEDGATEKNMNNDEFVAKLNDLDKKSFKEFIYNRNENNIDFEKVLILLQTIPKRLPQKEIKKPYNYIREIGLKTN
;
A
#
# COMPACT_ATOMS: atom_id res chain seq x y z
N MET A 1 13.32 -15.00 53.04
CA MET A 1 13.48 -15.78 51.79
C MET A 1 13.47 -14.79 50.65
N SER A 2 14.63 -14.56 50.02
CA SER A 2 14.77 -13.61 48.91
C SER A 2 14.20 -14.25 47.65
N ALA A 3 13.14 -13.67 47.08
CA ALA A 3 12.63 -14.07 45.78
C ALA A 3 13.67 -13.67 44.73
N ALA A 4 14.38 -14.66 44.18
CA ALA A 4 15.26 -14.44 43.05
C ALA A 4 14.42 -13.93 41.89
N ILE A 5 14.64 -12.66 41.51
CA ILE A 5 14.11 -12.09 40.28
C ILE A 5 14.82 -12.83 39.15
N GLU A 6 14.15 -13.83 38.57
CA GLU A 6 14.60 -14.43 37.32
C GLU A 6 14.53 -13.35 36.24
N ILE A 7 15.69 -12.78 35.91
CA ILE A 7 15.84 -11.90 34.77
C ILE A 7 15.60 -12.77 33.53
N ILE A 8 14.40 -12.71 32.97
CA ILE A 8 14.05 -13.36 31.70
C ILE A 8 14.97 -12.75 30.63
N GLN A 9 16.02 -13.47 30.27
CA GLN A 9 16.88 -13.05 29.17
C GLN A 9 16.15 -13.30 27.85
N GLU A 10 15.96 -12.23 27.09
CA GLU A 10 15.42 -12.32 25.74
C GLU A 10 16.35 -13.17 24.85
N LYS A 11 15.74 -14.12 24.13
CA LYS A 11 16.44 -15.11 23.32
C LYS A 11 15.67 -15.38 22.04
N VAL A 12 16.38 -15.83 21.00
CA VAL A 12 15.74 -16.31 19.77
C VAL A 12 14.90 -17.56 20.08
N SER A 13 13.68 -17.59 19.57
CA SER A 13 12.78 -18.74 19.75
C SER A 13 13.16 -19.91 18.85
N ASP A 14 12.74 -21.11 19.23
CA ASP A 14 13.00 -22.34 18.49
C ASP A 14 12.39 -22.27 17.09
N TYR A 15 11.16 -21.75 17.01
CA TYR A 15 10.48 -21.47 15.76
C TYR A 15 11.32 -20.56 14.84
N GLU A 16 11.91 -19.49 15.37
CA GLU A 16 12.76 -18.61 14.57
C GLU A 16 14.05 -19.32 14.10
N LEU A 17 14.65 -20.18 14.92
CA LEU A 17 15.82 -20.99 14.53
C LEU A 17 15.49 -21.96 13.39
N PHE A 18 14.36 -22.67 13.49
CA PHE A 18 13.97 -23.68 12.51
C PHE A 18 13.45 -23.10 11.19
N THR A 19 13.08 -21.81 11.17
CA THR A 19 12.54 -21.14 9.99
C THR A 19 13.49 -20.08 9.44
N ARG A 20 13.69 -18.99 10.18
CA ARG A 20 14.44 -17.81 9.74
C ARG A 20 15.94 -18.07 9.55
N PHE A 21 16.49 -19.02 10.29
CA PHE A 21 17.93 -19.34 10.27
C PHE A 21 18.26 -20.71 9.67
N ASN A 22 17.25 -21.48 9.27
CA ASN A 22 17.45 -22.77 8.65
C ASN A 22 17.55 -22.62 7.12
N THR A 23 18.71 -22.95 6.55
CA THR A 23 18.94 -22.84 5.11
C THR A 23 18.02 -23.73 4.29
N TYR A 24 17.70 -24.94 4.76
CA TYR A 24 16.78 -25.86 4.08
C TYR A 24 15.36 -25.29 4.03
N TYR A 25 14.87 -24.75 5.15
CA TYR A 25 13.56 -24.09 5.19
C TYR A 25 13.50 -22.87 4.28
N ILE A 26 14.55 -22.04 4.27
CA ILE A 26 14.62 -20.87 3.39
C ILE A 26 14.58 -21.30 1.92
N GLN A 27 15.36 -22.32 1.55
CA GLN A 27 15.41 -22.82 0.17
C GLN A 27 14.07 -23.42 -0.27
N SER A 28 13.42 -24.21 0.60
CA SER A 28 12.10 -24.76 0.28
C SER A 28 11.04 -23.68 0.12
N ARG A 29 11.08 -22.64 0.98
CA ARG A 29 10.19 -21.47 0.84
C ARG A 29 10.45 -20.67 -0.43
N ILE A 30 11.71 -20.51 -0.83
CA ILE A 30 12.07 -19.86 -2.10
C ILE A 30 11.51 -20.67 -3.27
N ALA A 31 11.73 -21.98 -3.29
CA ALA A 31 11.25 -22.86 -4.36
C ALA A 31 9.72 -22.85 -4.48
N LEU A 32 9.00 -22.84 -3.35
CA LEU A 32 7.54 -22.70 -3.33
C LEU A 32 7.08 -21.39 -3.98
N ILE A 33 7.66 -20.25 -3.57
CA ILE A 33 7.30 -18.95 -4.13
C ILE A 33 7.67 -18.87 -5.63
N GLU A 34 8.79 -19.44 -6.03
CA GLU A 34 9.20 -19.51 -7.44
C GLU A 34 8.23 -20.36 -8.27
N SER A 35 7.77 -21.50 -7.73
CA SER A 35 6.72 -22.33 -8.36
C SER A 35 5.40 -21.56 -8.47
N ASP A 36 4.97 -20.89 -7.40
CA ASP A 36 3.73 -20.09 -7.42
C ASP A 36 3.78 -19.00 -8.49
N ILE A 37 4.93 -18.33 -8.64
CA ILE A 37 5.16 -17.32 -9.68
C ILE A 37 5.13 -17.95 -11.08
N GLU A 38 5.69 -19.15 -11.26
CA GLU A 38 5.64 -19.85 -12.55
C GLU A 38 4.20 -20.24 -12.91
N ASP A 39 3.45 -20.75 -11.94
CA ASP A 39 2.04 -21.11 -12.10
C ASP A 39 1.16 -19.90 -12.44
N MET A 40 1.56 -18.69 -12.02
CA MET A 40 0.85 -17.47 -12.41
C MET A 40 0.87 -17.23 -13.92
N TYR A 41 1.93 -17.61 -14.65
CA TYR A 41 1.96 -17.43 -16.11
C TYR A 41 0.88 -18.25 -16.82
N ASN A 42 0.53 -19.41 -16.26
CA ASN A 42 -0.51 -20.28 -16.79
C ASN A 42 -1.93 -19.71 -16.60
N ARG A 43 -2.12 -18.74 -15.69
CA ARG A 43 -3.43 -18.09 -15.40
C ARG A 43 -3.92 -17.15 -16.50
N THR A 44 -3.09 -16.87 -17.52
CA THR A 44 -3.54 -16.18 -18.74
C THR A 44 -4.47 -17.05 -19.58
N THR A 45 -4.38 -18.38 -19.44
CA THR A 45 -5.22 -19.32 -20.18
C THR A 45 -6.62 -19.29 -19.59
N PRO A 46 -7.66 -18.91 -20.36
CA PRO A 46 -9.03 -18.93 -19.87
C PRO A 46 -9.38 -20.34 -19.38
N SER A 47 -9.72 -20.47 -18.11
CA SER A 47 -10.15 -21.74 -17.53
C SER A 47 -11.66 -21.75 -17.37
N LEU A 48 -12.26 -22.89 -17.67
CA LEU A 48 -13.67 -23.12 -17.45
C LEU A 48 -13.92 -23.25 -15.94
N CYS A 49 -14.62 -22.29 -15.36
CA CYS A 49 -15.02 -22.28 -13.96
C CYS A 49 -16.53 -22.52 -13.86
N SER A 50 -16.94 -23.25 -12.83
CA SER A 50 -18.35 -23.47 -12.50
C SER A 50 -18.65 -22.84 -11.14
N ASP A 51 -19.60 -21.93 -11.08
CA ASP A 51 -20.11 -21.43 -9.82
C ASP A 51 -21.31 -22.29 -9.37
N ILE A 52 -21.13 -22.93 -8.22
CA ILE A 52 -22.09 -23.85 -7.61
C ILE A 52 -23.37 -23.10 -7.17
N VAL A 53 -23.25 -21.80 -6.88
CA VAL A 53 -24.36 -20.96 -6.38
C VAL A 53 -25.20 -20.43 -7.53
N SER A 54 -24.57 -19.97 -8.62
CA SER A 54 -25.28 -19.47 -9.80
C SER A 54 -25.56 -20.54 -10.86
N GLU A 55 -25.13 -21.79 -10.62
CA GLU A 55 -25.21 -22.93 -11.55
C GLU A 55 -24.69 -22.60 -12.96
N SER A 56 -23.77 -21.65 -13.05
CA SER A 56 -23.27 -21.11 -14.31
C SER A 56 -21.85 -21.57 -14.57
N ILE A 57 -21.59 -21.87 -15.85
CA ILE A 57 -20.26 -22.18 -16.35
C ILE A 57 -19.78 -20.95 -17.12
N TYR A 58 -18.65 -20.40 -16.72
CA TYR A 58 -18.04 -19.24 -17.37
C TYR A 58 -16.53 -19.42 -17.52
N TYR A 59 -15.94 -18.64 -18.42
CA TYR A 59 -14.49 -18.58 -18.55
C TYR A 59 -13.95 -17.50 -17.62
N GLU A 60 -13.12 -17.90 -16.66
CA GLU A 60 -12.33 -16.97 -15.89
C GLU A 60 -11.01 -16.74 -16.64
N SER A 61 -10.67 -15.48 -16.88
CA SER A 61 -9.36 -15.10 -17.41
C SER A 61 -8.84 -13.89 -16.66
N TYR A 62 -7.57 -13.93 -16.30
CA TYR A 62 -6.89 -12.75 -15.76
C TYR A 62 -6.55 -11.80 -16.92
N SER A 63 -6.83 -10.51 -16.74
CA SER A 63 -6.30 -9.53 -17.69
C SER A 63 -4.77 -9.58 -17.66
N VAL A 64 -4.15 -9.56 -18.85
CA VAL A 64 -2.70 -9.67 -18.99
C VAL A 64 -1.98 -8.58 -18.20
N GLU A 65 -2.54 -7.37 -18.17
CA GLU A 65 -2.02 -6.23 -17.40
C GLU A 65 -2.03 -6.48 -15.89
N ASN A 66 -3.16 -6.95 -15.32
CA ASN A 66 -3.26 -7.21 -13.89
C ASN A 66 -2.37 -8.39 -13.47
N LEU A 67 -2.27 -9.41 -14.32
CA LEU A 67 -1.38 -10.53 -14.07
C LEU A 67 0.09 -10.11 -14.09
N ALA A 68 0.50 -9.28 -15.05
CA ALA A 68 1.86 -8.75 -15.11
C ALA A 68 2.22 -7.95 -13.84
N ILE A 69 1.29 -7.10 -13.35
CA ILE A 69 1.46 -6.38 -12.08
C ILE A 69 1.64 -7.35 -10.91
N ALA A 70 0.76 -8.35 -10.80
CA ALA A 70 0.82 -9.33 -9.72
C ALA A 70 2.13 -10.14 -9.72
N ILE A 71 2.60 -10.58 -10.90
CA ILE A 71 3.87 -11.29 -11.05
C ILE A 71 5.04 -10.40 -10.63
N LEU A 72 5.04 -9.12 -11.02
CA LEU A 72 6.08 -8.17 -10.62
C LEU A 72 6.11 -7.97 -9.09
N GLU A 73 4.95 -7.85 -8.46
CA GLU A 73 4.84 -7.73 -7.00
C GLU A 73 5.36 -8.98 -6.28
N GLU A 74 4.98 -10.18 -6.72
CA GLU A 74 5.47 -11.43 -6.13
C GLU A 74 6.98 -11.60 -6.30
N ARG A 75 7.53 -11.27 -7.47
CA ARG A 75 8.99 -11.24 -7.68
C ARG A 75 9.69 -10.26 -6.76
N GLN A 76 9.13 -9.07 -6.54
CA GLN A 76 9.69 -8.11 -5.59
C GLN A 76 9.63 -8.62 -4.14
N LYS A 77 8.54 -9.29 -3.74
CA LYS A 77 8.43 -9.92 -2.42
C LYS A 77 9.48 -11.03 -2.25
N LEU A 78 9.67 -11.87 -3.26
CA LEU A 78 10.70 -12.91 -3.28
C LEU A 78 12.11 -12.32 -3.09
N GLU A 79 12.44 -11.27 -3.84
CA GLU A 79 13.74 -10.59 -3.72
C GLU A 79 13.95 -9.98 -2.33
N ARG A 80 12.91 -9.37 -1.75
CA ARG A 80 12.95 -8.86 -0.37
C ARG A 80 13.17 -10.00 0.63
N TYR A 81 12.50 -11.14 0.43
CA TYR A 81 12.68 -12.33 1.26
C TYR A 81 14.12 -12.86 1.16
N LYS A 82 14.66 -13.07 -0.05
CA LYS A 82 16.05 -13.51 -0.27
C LYS A 82 17.06 -12.61 0.44
N ARG A 83 16.95 -11.28 0.28
CA ARG A 83 17.83 -10.32 0.97
C ARG A 83 17.68 -10.33 2.49
N LYS A 84 16.47 -10.54 3.01
CA LYS A 84 16.24 -10.67 4.45
C LYS A 84 16.87 -11.95 4.98
N SER A 85 16.59 -13.09 4.35
CA SER A 85 17.13 -14.40 4.72
C SER A 85 18.66 -14.42 4.68
N GLN A 86 19.29 -13.80 3.68
CA GLN A 86 20.75 -13.69 3.62
C GLN A 86 21.32 -12.92 4.82
N ARG A 87 20.69 -11.81 5.21
CA ARG A 87 21.12 -11.03 6.39
C ARG A 87 20.98 -11.85 7.68
N ASP A 88 19.88 -12.58 7.81
CA ASP A 88 19.61 -13.41 8.98
C ASP A 88 20.63 -14.58 9.05
N LEU A 89 20.92 -15.24 7.93
CA LEU A 89 21.96 -16.28 7.85
C LEU A 89 23.36 -15.73 8.14
N ASN A 90 23.70 -14.55 7.62
CA ASN A 90 24.98 -13.92 7.93
C ASN A 90 25.13 -13.68 9.43
N ALA A 91 24.06 -13.22 10.10
CA ALA A 91 24.07 -13.05 11.55
C ALA A 91 24.24 -14.38 12.29
N PHE A 92 23.50 -15.42 11.85
CA PHE A 92 23.61 -16.76 12.40
C PHE A 92 25.04 -17.30 12.32
N TYR A 93 25.65 -17.29 11.13
CA TYR A 93 27.02 -17.81 10.94
C TYR A 93 28.09 -16.96 11.62
N THR A 94 27.88 -15.65 11.74
CA THR A 94 28.78 -14.76 12.49
C THR A 94 28.83 -15.13 13.97
N VAL A 95 27.67 -15.38 14.58
CA VAL A 95 27.60 -15.81 15.99
C VAL A 95 28.09 -17.24 16.15
N LEU A 96 27.72 -18.13 15.21
CA LEU A 96 28.15 -19.52 15.21
C LEU A 96 29.68 -19.65 15.20
N GLY A 97 30.38 -18.78 14.46
CA GLY A 97 31.84 -18.75 14.39
C GLY A 97 32.55 -18.48 15.73
N ARG A 98 31.84 -18.02 16.76
CA ARG A 98 32.37 -17.79 18.11
C ARG A 98 32.42 -19.06 18.97
N PHE A 99 31.70 -20.10 18.55
CA PHE A 99 31.62 -21.37 19.26
C PHE A 99 32.69 -22.33 18.74
N SER A 100 33.10 -23.28 19.58
CA SER A 100 34.05 -24.33 19.16
C SER A 100 33.45 -25.23 18.06
N THR A 101 34.28 -25.87 17.24
CA THR A 101 33.81 -26.74 16.14
C THR A 101 32.83 -27.82 16.60
N LYS A 102 33.03 -28.36 17.81
CA LYS A 102 32.14 -29.36 18.42
C LYS A 102 30.77 -28.75 18.78
N GLU A 103 30.76 -27.57 19.38
CA GLU A 103 29.52 -26.84 19.69
C GLU A 103 28.78 -26.39 18.44
N GLN A 104 29.50 -25.96 17.40
CA GLN A 104 28.89 -25.62 16.11
C GLN A 104 28.14 -26.81 15.52
N LYS A 105 28.69 -28.02 15.64
CA LYS A 105 28.01 -29.25 15.20
C LYS A 105 26.72 -29.48 16.00
N TYR A 106 26.72 -29.25 17.30
CA TYR A 106 25.52 -29.37 18.14
C TYR A 106 24.43 -28.38 17.74
N ILE A 107 24.80 -27.12 17.54
CA ILE A 107 23.86 -26.07 17.12
C ILE A 107 23.27 -26.38 15.74
N LYS A 108 24.10 -26.77 14.76
CA LYS A 108 23.62 -27.16 13.42
C LYS A 108 22.71 -28.38 13.47
N ASN A 109 23.06 -29.40 14.26
CA ASN A 109 22.22 -30.58 14.45
C ASN A 109 20.86 -30.21 15.05
N TYR A 110 20.83 -29.35 16.07
CA TYR A 110 19.58 -28.88 16.65
C TYR A 110 18.68 -28.19 15.61
N VAL A 111 19.23 -27.27 14.82
CA VAL A 111 18.47 -26.55 13.78
C VAL A 111 17.92 -27.48 12.69
N ASN A 112 18.65 -28.55 12.36
CA ASN A 112 18.28 -29.45 11.26
C ASN A 112 17.39 -30.62 11.72
N THR A 113 17.65 -31.18 12.89
CA THR A 113 17.03 -32.44 13.36
C THR A 113 16.18 -32.25 14.62
N HIS A 114 16.08 -31.04 15.16
CA HIS A 114 15.32 -30.73 16.40
C HIS A 114 15.81 -31.53 17.60
N SER A 115 17.07 -31.99 17.58
CA SER A 115 17.65 -32.83 18.63
C SER A 115 17.96 -32.01 19.88
N GLU A 116 17.27 -32.26 20.98
CA GLU A 116 17.46 -31.59 22.29
C GLU A 116 18.76 -31.98 23.04
N ALA A 117 19.73 -32.54 22.34
CA ALA A 117 21.06 -32.80 22.89
C ALA A 117 21.84 -31.48 23.06
N HIS A 118 22.58 -31.35 24.17
CA HIS A 118 23.43 -30.18 24.44
C HIS A 118 22.69 -28.83 24.49
N MET A 119 21.48 -28.82 25.10
CA MET A 119 20.65 -27.61 25.21
C MET A 119 21.34 -26.45 25.92
N ASN A 120 22.29 -26.70 26.83
CA ASN A 120 23.09 -25.64 27.44
C ASN A 120 23.85 -24.79 26.40
N VAL A 121 24.41 -25.43 25.36
CA VAL A 121 25.10 -24.74 24.26
C VAL A 121 24.11 -24.00 23.37
N ILE A 122 22.96 -24.63 23.10
CA ILE A 122 21.90 -24.09 22.25
C ILE A 122 21.26 -22.85 22.88
N GLU A 123 20.97 -22.88 24.18
CA GLU A 123 20.41 -21.74 24.91
C GLU A 123 21.39 -20.57 24.95
N ARG A 124 22.68 -20.82 25.19
CA ARG A 124 23.72 -19.78 25.08
C ARG A 124 23.75 -19.17 23.69
N PHE A 125 23.69 -20.00 22.65
CA PHE A 125 23.64 -19.54 21.26
C PHE A 125 22.40 -18.69 20.97
N LYS A 126 21.20 -19.08 21.42
CA LYS A 126 19.96 -18.29 21.24
C LYS A 126 20.06 -16.90 21.84
N ILE A 127 20.66 -16.78 23.02
CA ILE A 127 20.86 -15.50 23.71
C ILE A 127 21.89 -14.63 22.98
N GLU A 128 23.03 -15.21 22.60
CA GLU A 128 24.06 -14.47 21.86
C GLU A 128 23.58 -14.01 20.49
N LEU A 129 22.84 -14.85 19.78
CA LEU A 129 22.23 -14.53 18.50
C LEU A 129 21.23 -13.39 18.64
N TYR A 130 20.39 -13.42 19.67
CA TYR A 130 19.44 -12.35 19.96
C TYR A 130 20.15 -11.02 20.19
N LYS A 131 21.16 -11.00 21.07
CA LYS A 131 21.97 -9.81 21.36
C LYS A 131 22.62 -9.25 20.09
N TYR A 132 23.21 -10.11 19.28
CA TYR A 132 23.86 -9.71 18.03
C TYR A 132 22.86 -9.06 17.04
N ILE A 133 21.68 -9.66 16.87
CA ILE A 133 20.63 -9.12 16.00
C ILE A 133 20.15 -7.75 16.51
N GLN A 134 19.97 -7.62 17.82
CA GLN A 134 19.50 -6.39 18.43
C GLN A 134 20.53 -5.26 18.29
N THR A 135 21.81 -5.55 18.52
CA THR A 135 22.90 -4.60 18.27
C THR A 135 22.91 -4.14 16.82
N ASN A 136 22.87 -5.07 15.86
CA ASN A 136 22.85 -4.73 14.43
C ASN A 136 21.61 -3.90 14.05
N ARG A 137 20.45 -4.16 14.66
CA ARG A 137 19.23 -3.34 14.46
C ARG A 137 19.45 -1.91 14.97
N ASN A 138 20.00 -1.77 16.17
CA ASN A 138 20.25 -0.47 16.78
C ASN A 138 21.30 0.34 16.00
N GLU A 139 22.37 -0.29 15.51
CA GLU A 139 23.37 0.35 14.67
C GLU A 139 22.79 0.87 13.35
N ARG A 140 21.94 0.08 12.69
CA ARG A 140 21.23 0.55 11.49
C ARG A 140 20.31 1.72 11.78
N ASN A 141 19.57 1.67 12.89
CA ASN A 141 18.68 2.76 13.27
C ASN A 141 19.45 4.04 13.58
N LYS A 142 20.61 3.95 14.24
CA LYS A 142 21.51 5.10 14.45
C LYS A 142 22.04 5.67 13.13
N GLY A 143 22.45 4.81 12.19
CA GLY A 143 22.90 5.26 10.87
C GLY A 143 21.78 5.97 10.08
N ILE A 144 20.54 5.50 10.22
CA ILE A 144 19.34 6.14 9.67
C ILE A 144 19.12 7.51 10.33
N GLU A 145 19.13 7.59 11.67
CA GLU A 145 18.99 8.85 12.41
C GLU A 145 20.07 9.88 12.02
N ASN A 146 21.32 9.45 11.87
CA ASN A 146 22.42 10.32 11.42
C ASN A 146 22.26 10.79 9.96
N ASN A 147 21.79 9.92 9.05
CA ASN A 147 21.49 10.34 7.67
C ASN A 147 20.33 11.35 7.61
N TYR A 148 19.37 11.25 8.53
CA TYR A 148 18.30 12.24 8.67
C TYR A 148 18.71 13.49 9.45
N SER A 149 19.79 13.47 10.26
CA SER A 149 20.24 14.65 10.99
C SER A 149 20.73 15.75 10.05
N TYR A 150 21.35 15.41 8.91
CA TYR A 150 21.74 16.37 7.87
C TYR A 150 20.53 16.98 7.13
N ILE A 151 19.36 16.34 7.22
CA ILE A 151 18.09 16.84 6.64
C ILE A 151 17.33 17.71 7.67
N ASN A 152 17.68 17.62 8.95
CA ASN A 152 16.86 18.11 10.06
C ASN A 152 16.90 19.64 10.27
N ASP A 153 17.89 20.35 9.74
CA ASP A 153 18.02 21.81 9.98
C ASP A 153 17.11 22.67 9.09
N LYS A 154 16.42 22.09 8.08
CA LYS A 154 15.47 22.86 7.25
C LYS A 154 14.04 22.36 7.23
N HIS A 155 13.76 21.14 7.70
CA HIS A 155 12.39 20.64 7.74
C HIS A 155 12.19 19.70 8.93
N GLN A 156 11.70 20.24 10.05
CA GLN A 156 11.03 19.43 11.07
C GLN A 156 9.86 18.69 10.40
N LYS A 157 10.08 17.45 10.00
CA LYS A 157 8.99 16.56 9.56
C LYS A 157 8.23 16.12 10.81
N LEU A 158 6.99 16.60 10.94
CA LEU A 158 6.01 16.03 11.86
C LEU A 158 6.07 14.49 11.77
N LYS A 159 6.16 13.81 12.93
CA LYS A 159 6.06 12.34 13.07
C LYS A 159 4.63 11.85 12.83
N THR A 160 4.06 12.17 11.68
CA THR A 160 2.71 11.75 11.30
C THR A 160 2.74 11.39 9.82
N TYR A 161 2.16 10.24 9.44
CA TYR A 161 1.84 9.95 8.04
C TYR A 161 1.22 11.22 7.41
N PRO A 162 1.73 11.77 6.29
CA PRO A 162 1.35 13.11 5.83
C PRO A 162 -0.11 13.18 5.39
N HIS A 163 -0.70 12.02 5.10
CA HIS A 163 -2.06 11.90 4.62
C HIS A 163 -2.89 11.21 5.72
N LYS A 164 -3.70 12.00 6.45
CA LYS A 164 -4.76 11.46 7.33
C LYS A 164 -5.84 10.71 6.55
N LEU A 165 -5.82 10.83 5.22
CA LEU A 165 -6.85 10.40 4.29
C LEU A 165 -6.22 9.65 3.11
N THR A 166 -6.93 8.69 2.54
CA THR A 166 -6.53 7.98 1.32
C THR A 166 -6.45 8.94 0.13
N LEU A 167 -5.68 8.58 -0.91
CA LEU A 167 -5.55 9.37 -2.14
C LEU A 167 -6.91 9.76 -2.75
N ASN A 168 -7.89 8.85 -2.66
CA ASN A 168 -9.26 9.07 -3.13
C ASN A 168 -10.02 10.08 -2.26
N GLN A 169 -9.81 10.06 -0.94
CA GLN A 169 -10.40 11.03 -0.02
C GLN A 169 -9.78 12.44 -0.21
N GLU A 170 -8.49 12.53 -0.48
CA GLU A 170 -7.84 13.81 -0.82
C GLU A 170 -8.28 14.35 -2.17
N LYS A 171 -8.52 13.48 -3.15
CA LYS A 171 -9.10 13.87 -4.44
C LYS A 171 -10.52 14.42 -4.26
N ALA A 172 -11.36 13.73 -3.47
CA ALA A 172 -12.72 14.19 -3.19
C ALA A 172 -12.78 15.51 -2.41
N LEU A 173 -11.80 15.77 -1.52
CA LEU A 173 -11.70 17.05 -0.83
C LEU A 173 -11.26 18.18 -1.76
N ARG A 174 -10.27 17.95 -2.63
CA ARG A 174 -9.87 18.92 -3.66
C ARG A 174 -11.03 19.27 -4.59
N GLU A 175 -11.78 18.28 -5.07
CA GLU A 175 -12.96 18.51 -5.90
C GLU A 175 -14.06 19.32 -5.19
N LYS A 176 -14.18 19.18 -3.86
CA LYS A 176 -15.10 20.00 -3.03
C LYS A 176 -14.58 21.42 -2.80
N GLU A 177 -13.28 21.60 -2.56
CA GLU A 177 -12.65 22.90 -2.37
C GLU A 177 -12.62 23.72 -3.66
N ASP A 178 -12.26 23.09 -4.78
CA ASP A 178 -12.30 23.68 -6.12
C ASP A 178 -13.73 24.06 -6.48
N GLY A 179 -14.72 23.20 -6.18
CA GLY A 179 -16.14 23.51 -6.34
C GLY A 179 -16.62 24.68 -5.47
N ALA A 180 -16.15 24.78 -4.22
CA ALA A 180 -16.53 25.84 -3.30
C ALA A 180 -16.06 27.23 -3.77
N THR A 181 -14.90 27.33 -4.41
CA THR A 181 -14.42 28.61 -4.98
C THR A 181 -15.32 29.11 -6.11
N GLU A 182 -15.75 28.24 -7.02
CA GLU A 182 -16.69 28.61 -8.10
C GLU A 182 -18.12 28.87 -7.58
N LYS A 183 -18.56 28.13 -6.56
CA LYS A 183 -19.87 28.34 -5.92
C LYS A 183 -19.96 29.71 -5.23
N ASN A 184 -18.87 30.15 -4.60
CA ASN A 184 -18.78 31.43 -3.88
C ASN A 184 -18.45 32.63 -4.79
N MET A 185 -18.28 32.43 -6.10
CA MET A 185 -18.13 33.53 -7.07
C MET A 185 -19.34 34.46 -7.01
N ASN A 186 -19.14 35.78 -7.06
CA ASN A 186 -20.26 36.71 -7.06
C ASN A 186 -21.08 36.57 -8.37
N ASN A 187 -22.39 36.81 -8.30
CA ASN A 187 -23.31 36.68 -9.43
C ASN A 187 -22.92 37.58 -10.62
N ASP A 188 -22.39 38.78 -10.37
CA ASP A 188 -21.92 39.69 -11.42
C ASP A 188 -20.72 39.12 -12.19
N GLU A 189 -19.77 38.55 -11.46
CA GLU A 189 -18.59 37.90 -12.01
C GLU A 189 -18.97 36.62 -12.77
N PHE A 190 -19.94 35.86 -12.25
CA PHE A 190 -20.49 34.70 -12.90
C PHE A 190 -21.16 35.06 -14.23
N VAL A 191 -21.98 36.11 -14.27
CA VAL A 191 -22.64 36.59 -15.51
C VAL A 191 -21.62 37.11 -16.52
N ALA A 192 -20.59 37.84 -16.08
CA ALA A 192 -19.50 38.27 -16.96
C ALA A 192 -18.78 37.07 -17.59
N LYS A 193 -18.43 36.07 -16.77
CA LYS A 193 -17.82 34.82 -17.23
C LYS A 193 -18.71 34.08 -18.21
N LEU A 194 -20.03 34.04 -17.99
CA LEU A 194 -20.94 33.45 -18.97
C LEU A 194 -20.86 34.20 -20.30
N ASN A 195 -20.94 35.53 -20.29
CA ASN A 195 -20.98 36.34 -21.51
C ASN A 195 -19.73 36.16 -22.39
N ASP A 196 -18.56 35.95 -21.79
CA ASP A 196 -17.30 35.75 -22.50
C ASP A 196 -17.13 34.36 -23.14
N LEU A 197 -18.00 33.39 -22.81
CA LEU A 197 -17.92 32.05 -23.39
C LEU A 197 -18.49 32.00 -24.80
N ASP A 198 -17.75 31.34 -25.70
CA ASP A 198 -18.26 30.94 -27.00
C ASP A 198 -19.29 29.80 -26.88
N LYS A 199 -19.99 29.49 -27.98
CA LYS A 199 -21.09 28.52 -27.97
C LYS A 199 -20.65 27.12 -27.52
N LYS A 200 -19.42 26.71 -27.81
CA LYS A 200 -18.88 25.40 -27.44
C LYS A 200 -18.53 25.36 -25.95
N SER A 201 -17.77 26.33 -25.48
CA SER A 201 -17.34 26.46 -24.09
C SER A 201 -18.52 26.71 -23.15
N PHE A 202 -19.57 27.40 -23.61
CA PHE A 202 -20.81 27.58 -22.83
C PHE A 202 -21.53 26.24 -22.56
N LYS A 203 -21.55 25.31 -23.52
CA LYS A 203 -22.15 23.98 -23.30
C LYS A 203 -21.31 23.14 -22.35
N GLU A 204 -20.00 23.16 -22.51
CA GLU A 204 -19.07 22.45 -21.62
C GLU A 204 -19.15 23.01 -20.19
N PHE A 205 -19.24 24.33 -20.07
CA PHE A 205 -19.47 25.01 -18.80
C PHE A 205 -20.77 24.55 -18.12
N ILE A 206 -21.85 24.34 -18.88
CA ILE A 206 -23.11 23.80 -18.35
C ILE A 206 -22.91 22.38 -17.83
N TYR A 207 -22.32 21.49 -18.63
CA TYR A 207 -22.17 20.08 -18.27
C TYR A 207 -21.12 19.78 -17.19
N ASN A 208 -20.29 20.77 -16.85
CA ASN A 208 -19.36 20.68 -15.74
C ASN A 208 -19.97 21.12 -14.39
N ARG A 209 -21.26 21.51 -14.35
CA ARG A 209 -21.94 21.90 -13.11
C ARG A 209 -22.40 20.70 -12.29
N ASN A 210 -22.31 20.83 -10.97
CA ASN A 210 -22.80 19.85 -10.01
C ASN A 210 -23.12 20.54 -8.66
N GLU A 211 -23.72 19.81 -7.73
CA GLU A 211 -24.19 20.31 -6.42
C GLU A 211 -23.11 21.01 -5.57
N ASN A 212 -21.84 20.68 -5.82
CA ASN A 212 -20.70 21.22 -5.08
C ASN A 212 -20.17 22.53 -5.68
N ASN A 213 -20.47 22.85 -6.95
CA ASN A 213 -19.85 23.97 -7.68
C ASN A 213 -20.81 25.02 -8.22
N ILE A 214 -22.11 24.89 -7.96
CA ILE A 214 -23.12 25.89 -8.30
C ILE A 214 -24.12 26.06 -7.14
N ASP A 215 -24.63 27.26 -6.95
CA ASP A 215 -25.70 27.57 -6.01
C ASP A 215 -27.04 27.77 -6.74
N PHE A 216 -28.12 27.84 -5.97
CA PHE A 216 -29.46 27.93 -6.51
C PHE A 216 -29.68 29.21 -7.36
N GLU A 217 -29.13 30.35 -6.95
CA GLU A 217 -29.23 31.60 -7.69
C GLU A 217 -28.55 31.52 -9.07
N LYS A 218 -27.35 30.95 -9.13
CA LYS A 218 -26.62 30.75 -10.40
C LYS A 218 -27.29 29.71 -11.30
N VAL A 219 -27.93 28.70 -10.73
CA VAL A 219 -28.79 27.78 -11.48
C VAL A 219 -29.92 28.54 -12.16
N LEU A 220 -30.60 29.45 -11.46
CA LEU A 220 -31.67 30.28 -12.05
C LEU A 220 -31.13 31.16 -13.18
N ILE A 221 -29.95 31.77 -13.00
CA ILE A 221 -29.27 32.55 -14.04
C ILE A 221 -29.01 31.68 -15.28
N LEU A 222 -28.50 30.46 -15.12
CA LEU A 222 -28.26 29.55 -16.25
C LEU A 222 -29.55 29.15 -16.96
N LEU A 223 -30.62 28.84 -16.22
CA LEU A 223 -31.91 28.48 -16.79
C LEU A 223 -32.52 29.63 -17.61
N GLN A 224 -32.29 30.88 -17.23
CA GLN A 224 -32.72 32.05 -18.01
C GLN A 224 -31.81 32.34 -19.22
N THR A 225 -30.53 31.96 -19.15
CA THR A 225 -29.51 32.27 -20.17
C THR A 225 -29.46 31.23 -21.28
N ILE A 226 -29.68 29.94 -20.95
CA ILE A 226 -29.67 28.81 -21.89
C ILE A 226 -30.61 29.04 -23.09
N PRO A 227 -31.89 29.45 -22.90
CA PRO A 227 -32.80 29.67 -24.02
C PRO A 227 -32.43 30.87 -24.90
N LYS A 228 -31.65 31.82 -24.36
CA LYS A 228 -31.23 33.04 -25.07
C LYS A 228 -29.99 32.81 -25.94
N ARG A 229 -29.12 31.87 -25.56
CA ARG A 229 -27.81 31.65 -26.22
C ARG A 229 -27.74 30.37 -27.06
N LEU A 230 -28.65 29.43 -26.88
CA LEU A 230 -28.69 28.18 -27.65
C LEU A 230 -29.85 28.16 -28.66
N PRO A 231 -29.65 27.59 -29.86
CA PRO A 231 -30.73 27.44 -30.82
C PRO A 231 -31.79 26.47 -30.30
N GLN A 232 -33.04 26.68 -30.72
CA GLN A 232 -34.22 25.99 -30.17
C GLN A 232 -34.11 24.46 -30.14
N LYS A 233 -33.42 23.87 -31.11
CA LYS A 233 -33.17 22.42 -31.22
C LYS A 233 -32.18 21.87 -30.16
N GLU A 234 -31.37 22.73 -29.54
CA GLU A 234 -30.30 22.35 -28.62
C GLU A 234 -30.59 22.70 -27.15
N ILE A 235 -31.66 23.46 -26.86
CA ILE A 235 -32.01 23.94 -25.51
C ILE A 235 -32.40 22.80 -24.57
N LYS A 236 -33.16 21.81 -25.06
CA LYS A 236 -33.84 20.83 -24.21
C LYS A 236 -32.88 20.03 -23.31
N LYS A 237 -31.72 19.61 -23.84
CA LYS A 237 -30.76 18.77 -23.09
C LYS A 237 -30.01 19.56 -22.01
N PRO A 238 -29.35 20.70 -22.30
CA PRO A 238 -28.66 21.49 -21.28
C PRO A 238 -29.62 22.06 -20.22
N TYR A 239 -30.83 22.46 -20.62
CA TYR A 239 -31.84 22.99 -19.70
C TYR A 239 -32.28 21.95 -18.67
N ASN A 240 -32.59 20.73 -19.12
CA ASN A 240 -32.99 19.65 -18.22
C ASN A 240 -31.85 19.24 -17.28
N TYR A 241 -30.61 19.21 -17.78
CA TYR A 241 -29.43 18.90 -16.97
C TYR A 241 -29.24 19.89 -15.81
N ILE A 242 -29.27 21.20 -16.09
CA ILE A 242 -29.16 22.23 -15.04
C ILE A 242 -30.37 22.20 -14.10
N ARG A 243 -31.56 21.92 -14.61
CA ARG A 243 -32.77 21.77 -13.78
C ARG A 243 -32.64 20.63 -12.78
N GLU A 244 -32.10 19.49 -13.19
CA GLU A 244 -31.88 18.33 -12.30
C GLU A 244 -30.85 18.64 -11.21
N ILE A 245 -29.80 19.41 -11.52
CA ILE A 245 -28.84 19.90 -10.52
C ILE A 245 -29.53 20.86 -9.54
N GLY A 246 -30.36 21.77 -10.07
CA GLY A 246 -31.14 22.73 -9.28
C GLY A 246 -32.05 22.10 -8.24
N LEU A 247 -32.64 20.95 -8.55
CA LEU A 247 -33.49 20.17 -7.63
C LEU A 247 -32.72 19.57 -6.45
N LYS A 248 -31.40 19.46 -6.55
CA LYS A 248 -30.53 18.87 -5.53
C LYS A 248 -29.75 19.92 -4.72
N THR A 249 -29.69 21.16 -5.21
CA THR A 249 -29.08 22.30 -4.53
C THR A 249 -30.04 23.09 -3.63
N ASN A 250 -31.31 22.65 -3.52
CA ASN A 250 -32.37 23.25 -2.70
C ASN A 250 -32.64 22.43 -1.43
#